data_AF-A0A1I7I1R4-F1
#
_entry.id   AF-A0A1I7I1R4-F1
#
_cell.length_a   1.000
_cell.length_b   1.000
_cell.length_c   1.000
_cell.angle_alpha   90.00
_cell.angle_beta   90.00
_cell.angle_gamma   90.00
#
_symmetry.space_group_name_H-M   'P 1'
#
loop_
_entity.id
_entity.type
_entity.pdbx_description
1 polymer ?
#
loop_
_entity_poly.entity_id
_entity_poly.type
_entity_poly.pdbx_seq_one_letter_code
_entity_poly.pdbx_strand_id
1 'polypeptide(L)'
;MYIAIAILLSFHLRKYKFIATSLSYQSNQTVSIMKHLFYAGIFLFLCACSSSNKQTTTLKNSTTFRLTEISKDTNYGYSEKKPVEVGGVSEQSGPMNERRYLNALAGPNGEQISYFRAGSCCPIKSNNDPFGFGSVMLDIYRVTWEGKKDTVSIYINMYDSGELKAPVGFTIKK
;
A
#
# COMPACT_ATOMS: atom_id res chain seq x y z
N MET A 1 -31.33 54.18 -60.93
CA MET A 1 -30.38 54.70 -59.91
C MET A 1 -30.70 54.23 -58.48
N TYR A 2 -31.96 54.30 -58.02
CA TYR A 2 -32.37 53.85 -56.67
C TYR A 2 -32.08 52.37 -56.33
N ILE A 3 -32.24 51.45 -57.29
CA ILE A 3 -32.05 50.01 -57.06
C ILE A 3 -30.56 49.67 -56.76
N ALA A 4 -29.62 50.35 -57.43
CA ALA A 4 -28.20 50.11 -57.22
C ALA A 4 -27.75 50.54 -55.81
N ILE A 5 -28.29 51.65 -55.30
CA ILE A 5 -27.99 52.16 -53.95
C ILE A 5 -28.55 51.20 -52.88
N ALA A 6 -29.76 50.67 -53.08
CA ALA A 6 -30.36 49.70 -52.16
C ALA A 6 -29.55 48.38 -52.07
N ILE A 7 -29.03 47.89 -53.20
CA ILE A 7 -28.19 46.68 -53.24
C ILE A 7 -26.87 46.92 -52.49
N LEU A 8 -26.21 48.06 -52.72
CA LEU A 8 -24.96 48.42 -52.04
C LEU A 8 -25.14 48.54 -50.52
N LEU A 9 -26.21 49.20 -50.06
CA LEU A 9 -26.53 49.25 -48.62
C LEU A 9 -26.81 47.87 -48.04
N SER A 10 -27.52 47.00 -48.77
CA SER A 10 -27.81 45.65 -48.30
C SER A 10 -26.55 44.79 -48.16
N PHE A 11 -25.58 44.95 -49.07
CA PHE A 11 -24.28 44.29 -48.98
C PHE A 11 -23.46 44.81 -47.80
N HIS A 12 -23.47 46.12 -47.56
CA HIS A 12 -22.73 46.73 -46.45
C HIS A 12 -23.30 46.31 -45.09
N LEU A 13 -24.63 46.23 -44.96
CA LEU A 13 -25.30 45.77 -43.74
C LEU A 13 -25.09 44.28 -43.47
N ARG A 14 -25.10 43.43 -44.53
CA ARG A 14 -24.77 41.99 -44.38
C ARG A 14 -23.33 41.78 -43.92
N LYS A 15 -22.39 42.54 -44.47
CA LYS A 15 -20.97 42.48 -44.06
C LYS A 15 -20.79 42.90 -42.61
N TYR A 16 -21.46 43.97 -42.18
CA TYR A 16 -21.41 44.44 -40.78
C TYR A 16 -22.00 43.41 -39.81
N LYS A 17 -23.14 42.81 -40.14
CA LYS A 17 -23.77 41.78 -39.31
C LYS A 17 -22.87 40.54 -39.18
N PHE A 18 -22.21 40.13 -40.26
CA PHE A 18 -21.27 39.00 -40.25
C PHE A 18 -20.05 39.27 -39.34
N ILE A 19 -19.48 40.48 -39.41
CA ILE A 19 -18.33 40.88 -38.57
C ILE A 19 -18.72 40.93 -37.08
N ALA A 20 -19.90 41.46 -36.74
CA ALA A 20 -20.39 41.51 -35.37
C ALA A 20 -20.63 40.11 -34.78
N THR A 21 -21.13 39.17 -35.59
CA THR A 21 -21.31 37.77 -35.18
C THR A 21 -19.98 37.05 -34.97
N SER A 22 -18.96 37.29 -35.82
CA SER A 22 -17.65 36.68 -35.63
C SER A 22 -16.92 37.22 -34.38
N LEU A 23 -17.06 38.50 -34.06
CA LEU A 23 -16.44 39.11 -32.87
C LEU A 23 -17.06 38.60 -31.56
N SER A 24 -18.40 38.48 -31.51
CA SER A 24 -19.11 37.91 -30.36
C SER A 24 -18.89 36.41 -30.19
N TYR A 25 -18.68 35.68 -31.30
CA TYR A 25 -18.26 34.27 -31.25
C TYR A 25 -16.85 34.12 -30.69
N GLN A 26 -15.91 34.96 -31.14
CA GLN A 26 -14.53 34.96 -30.65
C GLN A 26 -14.45 35.28 -29.14
N SER A 27 -15.23 36.25 -28.64
CA SER A 27 -15.25 36.62 -27.22
C SER A 27 -15.88 35.55 -26.32
N ASN A 28 -16.91 34.83 -26.81
CA ASN A 28 -17.53 33.74 -26.03
C ASN A 28 -16.64 32.48 -25.99
N GLN A 29 -15.93 32.17 -27.09
CA GLN A 29 -14.95 31.09 -27.14
C GLN A 29 -13.81 31.31 -26.13
N THR A 30 -13.24 32.51 -26.06
CA THR A 30 -12.12 32.81 -25.15
C THR A 30 -12.53 32.72 -23.68
N VAL A 31 -13.74 33.15 -23.31
CA VAL A 31 -14.27 33.01 -21.94
C VAL A 31 -14.51 31.54 -21.57
N SER A 32 -14.97 30.72 -22.52
CA SER A 32 -15.15 29.27 -22.28
C SER A 32 -13.82 28.57 -22.04
N ILE A 33 -12.80 28.87 -22.83
CA ILE A 33 -11.46 28.28 -22.70
C ILE A 33 -10.82 28.68 -21.36
N MET A 34 -10.95 29.94 -20.93
CA MET A 34 -10.42 30.39 -19.63
C MET A 34 -11.11 29.70 -18.44
N LYS A 35 -12.42 29.43 -18.50
CA LYS A 35 -13.13 28.66 -17.46
C LYS A 35 -12.60 27.24 -17.35
N HIS A 36 -12.40 26.55 -18.48
CA HIS A 36 -11.85 25.18 -18.46
C HIS A 36 -10.41 25.14 -17.94
N LEU A 37 -9.58 26.14 -18.26
CA LEU A 37 -8.23 26.27 -17.71
C LEU A 37 -8.24 26.53 -16.19
N PHE A 38 -9.22 27.30 -15.70
CA PHE A 38 -9.39 27.56 -14.26
C PHE A 38 -9.86 26.30 -13.51
N TYR A 39 -10.80 25.53 -14.07
CA TYR A 39 -11.26 24.27 -13.46
C TYR A 39 -10.21 23.15 -13.51
N ALA A 40 -9.37 23.10 -14.55
CA ALA A 40 -8.26 22.16 -14.64
C ALA A 40 -7.16 22.44 -13.59
N GLY A 41 -6.92 23.72 -13.26
CA GLY A 41 -5.97 24.10 -12.21
C GLY A 41 -6.43 23.74 -10.79
N ILE A 42 -7.73 23.85 -10.50
CA ILE A 42 -8.31 23.51 -9.19
C ILE A 42 -8.35 22.00 -8.94
N PHE A 43 -8.47 21.17 -9.99
CA PHE A 43 -8.44 19.71 -9.86
C PHE A 43 -7.04 19.15 -9.57
N LEU A 44 -5.98 19.93 -9.80
CA LEU A 44 -4.59 19.49 -9.61
C LEU A 44 -4.06 19.64 -8.17
N PHE A 45 -4.85 20.20 -7.24
CA PHE A 45 -4.35 20.63 -5.92
C PHE A 45 -4.75 19.73 -4.73
N LEU A 46 -5.41 18.58 -4.94
CA LEU A 46 -5.89 17.71 -3.84
C LEU A 46 -5.24 16.33 -3.75
N CYS A 47 -4.18 16.05 -4.49
CA CYS A 47 -3.38 14.85 -4.22
C CYS A 47 -2.35 15.15 -3.11
N ALA A 48 -2.85 15.42 -1.90
CA ALA A 48 -2.02 15.34 -0.71
C ALA A 48 -1.55 13.89 -0.57
N CYS A 49 -0.26 13.65 -0.82
CA CYS A 49 0.40 12.38 -0.57
C CYS A 49 0.05 11.91 0.85
N SER A 50 -0.76 10.85 0.94
CA SER A 50 -0.72 9.99 2.12
C SER A 50 0.64 9.30 2.08
N SER A 51 1.64 9.91 2.71
CA SER A 51 2.93 9.27 2.93
C SER A 51 2.69 8.14 3.91
N SER A 52 2.41 6.94 3.39
CA SER A 52 2.44 5.71 4.17
C SER A 52 3.87 5.60 4.68
N ASN A 53 4.08 5.95 5.95
CA ASN A 53 5.36 5.78 6.62
C ASN A 53 5.64 4.28 6.63
N LYS A 54 6.41 3.79 5.65
CA LYS A 54 6.73 2.37 5.50
C LYS A 54 7.65 2.06 6.67
N GLN A 55 7.08 1.55 7.75
CA GLN A 55 7.82 1.28 8.98
C GLN A 55 8.83 0.17 8.69
N THR A 56 10.09 0.57 8.47
CA THR A 56 11.17 -0.32 8.09
C THR A 56 11.47 -1.29 9.23
N THR A 57 11.34 -2.58 8.94
CA THR A 57 11.74 -3.69 9.82
C THR A 57 13.20 -3.53 10.23
N THR A 58 13.44 -3.10 11.46
CA THR A 58 14.79 -2.83 11.95
C THR A 58 15.22 -3.93 12.91
N LEU A 59 16.45 -4.40 12.79
CA LEU A 59 17.04 -5.32 13.76
C LEU A 59 17.35 -4.58 15.07
N LYS A 60 17.00 -5.18 16.21
CA LYS A 60 17.48 -4.72 17.53
C LYS A 60 18.93 -5.16 17.75
N ASN A 61 19.27 -6.36 17.28
CA ASN A 61 20.62 -6.91 17.18
C ASN A 61 20.64 -8.08 16.17
N SER A 62 21.75 -8.81 16.07
CA SER A 62 21.89 -9.92 15.11
C SER A 62 20.90 -11.08 15.29
N THR A 63 20.27 -11.22 16.46
CA THR A 63 19.40 -12.34 16.82
C THR A 63 17.94 -11.96 17.06
N THR A 64 17.56 -10.67 17.00
CA THR A 64 16.17 -10.24 17.22
C THR A 64 15.78 -9.00 16.41
N PHE A 65 14.53 -8.99 15.92
CA PHE A 65 13.91 -7.78 15.38
C PHE A 65 13.52 -6.80 16.48
N ARG A 66 13.40 -5.50 16.13
CA ARG A 66 12.79 -4.47 16.96
C ARG A 66 11.31 -4.35 16.58
N LEU A 67 10.43 -4.91 17.41
CA LEU A 67 8.99 -4.71 17.31
C LEU A 67 8.59 -3.50 18.17
N THR A 68 7.61 -2.71 17.74
CA THR A 68 7.15 -1.52 18.48
C THR A 68 5.69 -1.57 18.88
N GLU A 69 4.91 -2.49 18.30
CA GLU A 69 3.48 -2.59 18.58
C GLU A 69 2.95 -4.03 18.52
N ILE A 70 1.81 -4.22 19.16
CA ILE A 70 0.99 -5.43 19.09
C ILE A 70 -0.07 -5.19 18.02
N SER A 71 -0.28 -6.17 17.14
CA SER A 71 -1.30 -6.10 16.10
C SER A 71 -2.70 -5.95 16.71
N LYS A 72 -3.56 -5.17 16.07
CA LYS A 72 -5.01 -5.11 16.38
C LYS A 72 -5.80 -6.19 15.64
N ASP A 73 -5.23 -6.81 14.61
CA ASP A 73 -5.84 -7.90 13.86
C ASP A 73 -5.63 -9.22 14.61
N THR A 74 -6.73 -9.83 15.06
CA THR A 74 -6.73 -11.10 15.79
C THR A 74 -6.27 -12.29 14.95
N ASN A 75 -6.13 -12.15 13.63
CA ASN A 75 -5.65 -13.20 12.74
C ASN A 75 -4.18 -13.04 12.36
N TYR A 76 -3.55 -11.90 12.68
CA TYR A 76 -2.15 -11.65 12.34
C TYR A 76 -1.22 -12.69 12.99
N GLY A 77 -0.48 -13.41 12.16
CA GLY A 77 0.39 -14.52 12.54
C GLY A 77 -0.34 -15.83 12.85
N TYR A 78 -1.66 -15.83 13.06
CA TYR A 78 -2.44 -17.03 13.40
C TYR A 78 -3.17 -17.66 12.22
N SER A 79 -3.10 -17.03 11.04
CA SER A 79 -3.74 -17.52 9.83
C SER A 79 -2.80 -17.44 8.63
N GLU A 80 -2.92 -18.41 7.74
CA GLU A 80 -2.28 -18.43 6.42
C GLU A 80 -2.60 -17.18 5.57
N LYS A 81 -3.77 -16.56 5.80
CA LYS A 81 -4.20 -15.35 5.09
C LYS A 81 -3.53 -14.08 5.62
N LYS A 82 -2.94 -14.15 6.81
CA LYS A 82 -2.29 -13.04 7.52
C LYS A 82 -1.00 -13.55 8.18
N PRO A 83 -0.06 -14.13 7.42
CA PRO A 83 1.19 -14.62 7.98
C PRO A 83 2.06 -13.45 8.42
N VAL A 84 3.07 -13.73 9.23
CA VAL A 84 4.12 -12.77 9.55
C VAL A 84 5.12 -12.72 8.39
N GLU A 85 5.15 -11.62 7.66
CA GLU A 85 6.03 -11.42 6.50
C GLU A 85 7.40 -10.90 6.94
N VAL A 86 8.28 -11.82 7.37
CA VAL A 86 9.62 -11.48 7.86
C VAL A 86 10.65 -11.27 6.75
N GLY A 87 10.35 -11.77 5.55
CA GLY A 87 11.23 -11.70 4.38
C GLY A 87 12.63 -12.24 4.64
N GLY A 88 13.57 -11.83 3.78
CA GLY A 88 14.98 -12.17 3.93
C GLY A 88 15.48 -13.26 2.99
N VAL A 89 14.61 -13.86 2.16
CA VAL A 89 15.03 -14.91 1.22
C VAL A 89 16.08 -14.42 0.22
N SER A 90 15.94 -13.19 -0.29
CA SER A 90 16.90 -12.56 -1.22
C SER A 90 18.27 -12.36 -0.59
N GLU A 91 18.32 -12.09 0.71
CA GLU A 91 19.55 -11.92 1.48
C GLU A 91 20.03 -13.23 2.14
N GLN A 92 19.46 -14.38 1.78
CA GLN A 92 19.75 -15.69 2.39
C GLN A 92 19.55 -15.72 3.92
N SER A 93 18.74 -14.79 4.42
CA SER A 93 18.46 -14.59 5.84
C SER A 93 17.06 -15.05 6.23
N GLY A 94 16.24 -15.55 5.29
CA GLY A 94 14.86 -15.97 5.51
C GLY A 94 14.65 -16.79 6.79
N PRO A 95 15.23 -18.01 6.90
CA PRO A 95 15.10 -18.82 8.12
C PRO A 95 15.62 -18.12 9.39
N MET A 96 16.65 -17.28 9.24
CA MET A 96 17.20 -16.51 10.35
C MET A 96 16.23 -15.42 10.83
N ASN A 97 15.52 -14.78 9.90
CA ASN A 97 14.53 -13.75 10.19
C ASN A 97 13.30 -14.32 10.90
N GLU A 98 12.87 -15.53 10.57
CA GLU A 98 11.81 -16.23 11.32
C GLU A 98 12.19 -16.37 12.80
N ARG A 99 13.41 -16.84 13.06
CA ARG A 99 13.94 -16.96 14.44
C ARG A 99 14.11 -15.60 15.11
N ARG A 100 14.59 -14.58 14.38
CA ARG A 100 14.72 -13.20 14.90
C ARG A 100 13.37 -12.60 15.28
N TYR A 101 12.33 -12.92 14.53
CA TYR A 101 10.97 -12.50 14.83
C TYR A 101 10.46 -13.17 16.10
N LEU A 102 10.56 -14.50 16.17
CA LEU A 102 10.13 -15.26 17.36
C LEU A 102 10.91 -14.80 18.61
N ASN A 103 12.21 -14.55 18.51
CA ASN A 103 13.02 -14.03 19.62
C ASN A 103 12.59 -12.65 20.13
N ALA A 104 11.85 -11.88 19.34
CA ALA A 104 11.30 -10.59 19.74
C ALA A 104 9.98 -10.71 20.51
N LEU A 105 9.37 -11.90 20.57
CA LEU A 105 8.13 -12.16 21.28
C LEU A 105 8.37 -12.60 22.73
N ALA A 106 7.40 -12.30 23.58
CA ALA A 106 7.27 -12.81 24.93
C ALA A 106 5.82 -13.21 25.18
N GLY A 107 5.57 -14.07 26.18
CA GLY A 107 4.22 -14.48 26.56
C GLY A 107 3.34 -13.31 27.01
N PRO A 108 2.04 -13.56 27.28
CA PRO A 108 1.06 -12.52 27.65
C PRO A 108 1.45 -11.72 28.90
N ASN A 109 2.25 -12.28 29.80
CA ASN A 109 2.77 -11.62 31.00
C ASN A 109 4.28 -11.34 30.93
N GLY A 110 4.88 -11.44 29.74
CA GLY A 110 6.31 -11.22 29.53
C GLY A 110 7.17 -12.47 29.69
N GLU A 111 6.57 -13.66 29.71
CA GLU A 111 7.27 -14.93 29.84
C GLU A 111 8.23 -15.17 28.67
N GLN A 112 9.35 -15.83 28.95
CA GLN A 112 10.21 -16.31 27.88
C GLN A 112 9.48 -17.39 27.07
N ILE A 113 9.39 -17.19 25.76
CA ILE A 113 8.83 -18.20 24.87
C ILE A 113 9.88 -19.26 24.49
N SER A 114 9.39 -20.46 24.19
CA SER A 114 10.11 -21.52 23.50
C SER A 114 9.37 -21.87 22.22
N TYR A 115 10.08 -22.28 21.18
CA TYR A 115 9.46 -22.60 19.90
C TYR A 115 10.19 -23.70 19.14
N PHE A 116 9.45 -24.38 18.27
CA PHE A 116 10.01 -25.28 17.27
C PHE A 116 9.26 -25.14 15.95
N ARG A 117 9.93 -25.47 14.84
CA ARG A 117 9.32 -25.48 13.51
C ARG A 117 8.55 -26.78 13.33
N ALA A 118 7.23 -26.71 13.17
CA ALA A 118 6.37 -27.87 12.96
C ALA A 118 6.35 -28.36 11.50
N GLY A 119 6.74 -27.51 10.56
CA GLY A 119 6.83 -27.86 9.15
C GLY A 119 6.56 -26.66 8.25
N SER A 120 6.53 -26.93 6.95
CA SER A 120 6.02 -25.98 5.95
C SER A 120 4.59 -26.33 5.60
N CYS A 121 3.81 -25.32 5.25
CA CYS A 121 2.44 -25.50 4.82
C CYS A 121 2.05 -24.43 3.80
N CYS A 122 0.84 -24.61 3.27
CA CYS A 122 0.00 -23.53 2.77
C CYS A 122 0.65 -22.74 1.63
N PRO A 123 0.42 -23.16 0.37
CA PRO A 123 0.90 -22.39 -0.77
C PRO A 123 0.18 -21.03 -0.80
N ILE A 124 0.96 -19.96 -0.76
CA ILE A 124 0.48 -18.59 -0.94
C ILE A 124 1.10 -17.98 -2.19
N LYS A 125 0.43 -17.00 -2.79
CA LYS A 125 1.00 -16.25 -3.91
C LYS A 125 2.13 -15.36 -3.43
N SER A 126 3.26 -15.37 -4.14
CA SER A 126 4.38 -14.48 -3.88
C SER A 126 5.16 -14.23 -5.17
N ASN A 127 5.63 -12.99 -5.33
CA ASN A 127 6.52 -12.62 -6.44
C ASN A 127 7.99 -12.94 -6.11
N ASN A 128 8.30 -13.30 -4.86
CA ASN A 128 9.64 -13.64 -4.40
C ASN A 128 9.85 -15.16 -4.37
N ASP A 129 9.05 -15.91 -5.14
CA ASP A 129 9.21 -17.35 -5.32
C ASP A 129 10.51 -17.65 -6.08
N PRO A 130 11.48 -18.36 -5.45
CA PRO A 130 12.76 -18.67 -6.08
C PRO A 130 12.65 -19.64 -7.27
N PHE A 131 11.52 -20.35 -7.41
CA PHE A 131 11.32 -21.34 -8.45
C PHE A 131 10.43 -20.86 -9.61
N GLY A 132 9.87 -19.66 -9.52
CA GLY A 132 9.11 -19.04 -10.61
C GLY A 132 7.72 -19.66 -10.87
N PHE A 133 7.18 -20.45 -9.94
CA PHE A 133 5.79 -20.92 -9.98
C PHE A 133 4.79 -19.83 -9.54
N GLY A 134 5.28 -18.75 -8.92
CA GLY A 134 4.47 -17.65 -8.40
C GLY A 134 3.80 -17.96 -7.07
N SER A 135 4.27 -19.00 -6.38
CA SER A 135 3.76 -19.41 -5.06
C SER A 135 4.85 -19.95 -4.15
N VAL A 136 4.74 -19.66 -2.87
CA VAL A 136 5.68 -20.10 -1.83
C VAL A 136 4.95 -20.81 -0.70
N MET A 137 5.67 -21.61 0.09
CA MET A 137 5.13 -22.29 1.26
C MET A 137 5.47 -21.48 2.52
N LEU A 138 4.47 -21.28 3.37
CA LEU A 138 4.66 -20.73 4.71
C LEU A 138 5.35 -21.74 5.62
N ASP A 139 5.97 -21.23 6.68
CA ASP A 139 6.47 -22.05 7.77
C ASP A 139 5.60 -21.91 9.02
N ILE A 140 5.29 -23.04 9.64
CA ILE A 140 4.53 -23.10 10.89
C ILE A 140 5.49 -23.29 12.04
N TYR A 141 5.48 -22.33 12.96
CA TYR A 141 6.15 -22.44 14.25
C TYR A 141 5.14 -22.72 15.36
N ARG A 142 5.49 -23.65 16.25
CA ARG A 142 4.74 -23.91 17.48
C ARG A 142 5.44 -23.20 18.61
N VAL A 143 4.73 -22.30 19.27
CA VAL A 143 5.23 -21.43 20.32
C VAL A 143 4.56 -21.78 21.65
N THR A 144 5.34 -21.83 22.72
CA THR A 144 4.86 -22.05 24.09
C THR A 144 5.64 -21.20 25.08
N TRP A 145 5.19 -21.16 26.32
CA TRP A 145 5.85 -20.48 27.45
C TRP A 145 5.44 -21.16 28.76
N GLU A 146 6.07 -20.78 29.85
CA GLU A 146 5.78 -21.35 31.17
C GLU A 146 4.29 -21.20 31.54
N GLY A 147 3.68 -22.28 32.07
CA GLY A 147 2.26 -22.31 32.44
C GLY A 147 1.28 -22.52 31.28
N LYS A 148 1.72 -22.47 30.03
CA LYS A 148 0.89 -22.77 28.87
C LYS A 148 0.84 -24.28 28.60
N LYS A 149 -0.37 -24.87 28.62
CA LYS A 149 -0.59 -26.32 28.47
C LYS A 149 -0.37 -26.87 27.05
N ASP A 150 -0.52 -26.03 26.04
CA ASP A 150 -0.40 -26.41 24.62
C ASP A 150 0.18 -25.25 23.81
N THR A 151 0.74 -25.56 22.65
CA THR A 151 1.39 -24.64 21.73
C THR A 151 0.41 -23.75 20.95
N VAL A 152 0.90 -22.57 20.55
CA VAL A 152 0.24 -21.67 19.60
C VAL A 152 0.96 -21.78 18.26
N SER A 153 0.20 -21.94 17.17
CA SER A 153 0.75 -21.91 15.82
C SER A 153 0.96 -20.47 15.35
N ILE A 154 2.16 -20.15 14.88
CA ILE A 154 2.47 -18.91 14.17
C ILE A 154 2.90 -19.26 12.74
N TYR A 155 2.21 -18.66 11.77
CA TYR A 155 2.50 -18.80 10.35
C TYR A 155 3.43 -17.67 9.91
N ILE A 156 4.58 -18.03 9.34
CA ILE A 156 5.63 -17.09 8.97
C ILE A 156 5.93 -17.24 7.48
N ASN A 157 6.03 -16.10 6.80
CA ASN A 157 6.46 -15.96 5.42
C ASN A 157 7.87 -15.37 5.39
N MET A 158 8.87 -16.17 5.04
CA MET A 158 10.26 -15.71 4.89
C MET A 158 10.59 -15.15 3.49
N TYR A 159 9.63 -15.15 2.56
CA TYR A 159 9.82 -14.73 1.17
C TYR A 159 9.43 -13.27 0.97
N ASP A 160 8.33 -12.83 1.56
CA ASP A 160 7.84 -11.45 1.48
C ASP A 160 8.10 -10.68 2.77
N SER A 161 8.31 -9.38 2.62
CA SER A 161 8.61 -8.45 3.73
C SER A 161 7.43 -7.51 3.99
N GLY A 162 6.94 -7.52 5.23
CA GLY A 162 5.87 -6.67 5.70
C GLY A 162 6.23 -5.94 6.99
N GLU A 163 5.28 -5.17 7.51
CA GLU A 163 5.43 -4.54 8.82
C GLU A 163 5.32 -5.59 9.93
N LEU A 164 6.32 -5.66 10.81
CA LEU A 164 6.37 -6.67 11.87
C LEU A 164 5.74 -6.16 13.17
N LYS A 165 4.72 -6.88 13.63
CA LYS A 165 4.01 -6.66 14.90
C LYS A 165 4.04 -7.92 15.76
N ALA A 166 3.81 -7.78 17.07
CA ALA A 166 3.50 -8.95 17.91
C ALA A 166 2.05 -9.40 17.68
N PRO A 167 1.73 -10.71 17.62
CA PRO A 167 0.36 -11.19 17.50
C PRO A 167 -0.45 -10.88 18.76
N VAL A 168 -1.78 -10.76 18.63
CA VAL A 168 -2.67 -10.55 19.79
C VAL A 168 -2.46 -11.67 20.82
N GLY A 169 -2.24 -11.30 22.09
CA GLY A 169 -1.97 -12.24 23.18
C GLY A 169 -0.49 -12.52 23.46
N PHE A 170 0.41 -12.00 22.62
CA PHE A 170 1.84 -11.91 22.92
C PHE A 170 2.20 -10.49 23.38
N THR A 171 3.32 -10.39 24.08
CA THR A 171 4.00 -9.13 24.37
C THR A 171 5.32 -9.04 23.60
N ILE A 172 5.94 -7.86 23.62
CA ILE A 172 7.24 -7.62 23.00
C ILE A 172 8.32 -7.80 24.06
N LYS A 173 9.33 -8.62 23.74
CA LYS A 173 10.47 -8.86 24.62
C LYS A 173 11.32 -7.58 24.75
N LYS A 174 11.46 -7.11 25.99
CA LYS A 174 12.21 -5.88 26.32
C LYS A 174 13.71 -6.01 26.13
#